data_AF-A0A927PMI7-F1
#
_entry.id   AF-A0A927PMI7-F1
#
_cell.length_a   1.000
_cell.length_b   1.000
_cell.length_c   1.000
_cell.angle_alpha   90.00
_cell.angle_beta   90.00
_cell.angle_gamma   90.00
#
_symmetry.space_group_name_H-M   'P 1'
#
loop_
_entity.id
_entity.type
_entity.pdbx_description
1 polymer ?
#
loop_
_entity_poly.entity_id
_entity_poly.type
_entity_poly.pdbx_seq_one_letter_code
_entity_poly.pdbx_strand_id
1 'polypeptide(L)'
;MVGQAPVRHRDALLRACRHRRGTSRARGARRDRRGRHRPHRALQPRREHRADPRHPRHPRGPAHHRGTDRGRLPHHRRGPAARHGRSLPAHHRRRGVLAGRCRVLRGPHSHRDPRRLAHPHRRPRLHPRHRGARDRHRDARSRSDCLDDRAGPRACRGGPVTVGDHGAENEVRIRAVPGIPEIMPGDDLVDLVAQHLPWLRDGDILAITSKIISKAEGRIVPAPADPGERDALRRELVLSESTRTLARHGRTLITENHLGIVQAASGVDGSNVDVSAIALLPVDPDASAARLRDGIRDKLGADVAILLTDTMGRAWRNGQTDAAIGAAGLSVLHDYTGTTDRHGNDLQVTNIAVADELAAAADLVKGKLHGTPIAVIRGFSTVDDGSTARDLVRPAHEDLFRLGTQEALGQGWREAVLRRRTVREFTRDPVPEDQVRAAVAEALTAPAPHHTRPVRFGWIRNHQRRIVLLDAMRDAWRADLERDGLSEERITARLARGQLLYDAPEMVIPFLVPEGAHDYPDEARQDAERTMFTVAVGAAVQALLTALAARGIGSCWIGSTIFAADVVRDQLGLEGSWAPMGAIGIGYPTEPLSTRAPRDTHGLLEEW
;
A
#
# COMPACT_ATOMS: atom_id res chain seq x y z
N MET A 1 -32.27 -28.31 -45.35
CA MET A 1 -31.97 -29.33 -44.32
C MET A 1 -31.80 -28.64 -42.99
N VAL A 2 -32.78 -28.86 -42.09
CA VAL A 2 -32.70 -29.05 -40.62
C VAL A 2 -31.66 -28.22 -39.86
N GLY A 3 -31.97 -27.40 -38.84
CA GLY A 3 -33.22 -27.11 -38.14
C GLY A 3 -32.92 -26.17 -36.96
N GLN A 4 -33.75 -25.13 -36.81
CA GLN A 4 -33.89 -24.30 -35.60
C GLN A 4 -34.93 -24.93 -34.68
N ALA A 5 -34.77 -24.83 -33.36
CA ALA A 5 -35.89 -24.79 -32.40
C ALA A 5 -35.46 -24.20 -31.04
N PRO A 6 -36.20 -23.21 -30.49
CA PRO A 6 -35.95 -22.58 -29.19
C PRO A 6 -36.97 -22.99 -28.08
N VAL A 7 -36.56 -22.74 -26.82
CA VAL A 7 -37.31 -22.24 -25.64
C VAL A 7 -38.76 -22.72 -25.40
N ARG A 8 -39.05 -23.27 -24.21
CA ARG A 8 -40.08 -22.73 -23.28
C ARG A 8 -40.14 -23.37 -21.89
N HIS A 9 -40.61 -22.48 -20.99
CA HIS A 9 -40.81 -22.50 -19.56
C HIS A 9 -41.91 -23.42 -19.00
N ARG A 10 -41.78 -23.66 -17.68
CA ARG A 10 -42.79 -23.50 -16.58
C ARG A 10 -43.51 -24.74 -15.99
N ASP A 11 -43.40 -24.74 -14.65
CA ASP A 11 -44.43 -24.96 -13.62
C ASP A 11 -44.79 -26.36 -13.09
N ALA A 12 -44.48 -26.50 -11.79
CA ALA A 12 -45.36 -26.91 -10.69
C ALA A 12 -45.85 -28.38 -10.59
N LEU A 13 -45.58 -29.01 -9.44
CA LEU A 13 -46.60 -29.23 -8.38
C LEU A 13 -46.11 -30.14 -7.24
N LEU A 14 -46.35 -29.65 -6.02
CA LEU A 14 -46.46 -30.40 -4.77
C LEU A 14 -47.69 -31.34 -4.81
N ARG A 15 -47.56 -32.59 -4.32
CA ARG A 15 -48.39 -33.17 -3.24
C ARG A 15 -48.14 -34.68 -3.02
N ALA A 16 -47.79 -34.96 -1.76
CA ALA A 16 -48.34 -35.99 -0.87
C ALA A 16 -48.62 -37.42 -1.38
N CYS A 17 -48.03 -38.40 -0.69
CA CYS A 17 -48.84 -39.51 -0.17
C CYS A 17 -48.28 -40.05 1.16
N ARG A 18 -49.17 -40.15 2.16
CA ARG A 18 -48.93 -40.65 3.51
C ARG A 18 -49.19 -42.17 3.59
N HIS A 19 -48.48 -42.77 4.54
CA HIS A 19 -48.88 -43.89 5.42
C HIS A 19 -49.01 -45.30 4.86
N ARG A 20 -48.22 -46.22 5.45
CA ARG A 20 -48.77 -47.40 6.15
C ARG A 20 -47.97 -47.72 7.42
N ARG A 21 -48.74 -48.04 8.46
CA ARG A 21 -48.37 -48.45 9.83
C ARG A 21 -47.97 -49.94 9.85
N GLY A 22 -47.28 -50.36 10.91
CA GLY A 22 -47.25 -51.79 11.25
C GLY A 22 -46.22 -52.28 12.27
N THR A 23 -46.30 -51.77 13.51
CA THR A 23 -46.10 -52.49 14.80
C THR A 23 -45.38 -53.86 14.85
N SER A 24 -44.44 -54.03 15.79
CA SER A 24 -44.69 -54.78 17.05
C SER A 24 -43.51 -54.85 18.04
N ARG A 25 -43.82 -54.42 19.28
CA ARG A 25 -43.62 -55.05 20.60
C ARG A 25 -42.24 -55.55 21.08
N ALA A 26 -41.68 -54.75 22.00
CA ALA A 26 -41.73 -54.92 23.48
C ALA A 26 -41.11 -56.14 24.18
N ARG A 27 -40.25 -55.83 25.16
CA ARG A 27 -40.27 -56.19 26.62
C ARG A 27 -38.81 -56.16 27.13
N GLY A 28 -38.45 -55.66 28.31
CA GLY A 28 -39.19 -55.09 29.42
C GLY A 28 -38.36 -55.17 30.71
N ALA A 29 -38.64 -54.23 31.64
CA ALA A 29 -38.52 -54.32 33.10
C ALA A 29 -37.12 -54.22 33.75
N ARG A 30 -36.93 -53.64 34.95
CA ARG A 30 -37.60 -52.63 35.81
C ARG A 30 -36.85 -52.67 37.17
N ARG A 31 -36.97 -51.58 37.95
CA ARG A 31 -36.73 -51.35 39.41
C ARG A 31 -35.43 -50.63 39.76
N ASP A 32 -35.40 -49.71 40.72
CA ASP A 32 -36.40 -48.80 41.28
C ASP A 32 -35.69 -47.69 42.09
N ARG A 33 -36.43 -46.60 42.32
CA ARG A 33 -36.17 -45.30 42.97
C ARG A 33 -35.19 -45.20 44.15
N ARG A 34 -34.50 -44.04 44.27
CA ARG A 34 -34.76 -42.92 45.22
C ARG A 34 -33.63 -41.88 45.23
N GLY A 35 -33.97 -40.59 45.39
CA GLY A 35 -33.06 -39.61 46.01
C GLY A 35 -32.91 -38.27 45.28
N ARG A 36 -33.22 -37.18 45.97
CA ARG A 36 -33.34 -35.79 45.49
C ARG A 36 -31.98 -35.05 45.43
N HIS A 37 -31.87 -34.07 44.52
CA HIS A 37 -31.50 -32.65 44.72
C HIS A 37 -30.46 -32.06 43.74
N ARG A 38 -31.00 -31.14 42.91
CA ARG A 38 -30.50 -29.87 42.33
C ARG A 38 -29.14 -29.77 41.59
N PRO A 39 -29.11 -28.97 40.48
CA PRO A 39 -27.95 -28.77 39.62
C PRO A 39 -27.14 -27.50 39.92
N HIS A 40 -25.89 -27.54 39.46
CA HIS A 40 -25.00 -26.48 38.94
C HIS A 40 -25.06 -25.05 39.52
N ARG A 41 -23.95 -24.65 40.17
CA ARG A 41 -23.53 -23.27 40.39
C ARG A 41 -22.90 -22.69 39.11
N ALA A 42 -23.49 -21.63 38.57
CA ALA A 42 -22.82 -20.66 37.73
C ALA A 42 -22.71 -19.32 38.49
N LEU A 43 -21.54 -18.70 38.44
CA LEU A 43 -21.20 -17.43 39.08
C LEU A 43 -21.87 -16.24 38.35
N GLN A 44 -22.44 -15.32 39.13
CA GLN A 44 -23.17 -14.13 38.70
C GLN A 44 -22.26 -12.95 38.27
N PRO A 45 -22.71 -12.06 37.37
CA PRO A 45 -22.24 -10.69 37.23
C PRO A 45 -23.10 -9.70 38.05
N ARG A 46 -22.51 -8.59 38.51
CA ARG A 46 -23.19 -7.53 39.28
C ARG A 46 -23.61 -6.33 38.41
N ARG A 47 -24.94 -6.12 38.38
CA ARG A 47 -25.75 -4.90 38.60
C ARG A 47 -25.46 -3.59 37.84
N GLU A 48 -26.49 -3.16 37.10
CA GLU A 48 -26.91 -1.75 36.94
C GLU A 48 -28.38 -1.60 37.35
N HIS A 49 -28.73 -0.48 38.00
CA HIS A 49 -30.10 -0.11 38.40
C HIS A 49 -30.58 1.12 37.63
N ARG A 50 -31.81 1.06 37.12
CA ARG A 50 -32.61 2.18 36.58
C ARG A 50 -33.18 3.08 37.68
N ALA A 51 -33.47 4.34 37.33
CA ALA A 51 -34.51 5.17 37.95
C ALA A 51 -35.37 5.86 36.87
N ASP A 52 -36.68 5.92 37.14
CA ASP A 52 -37.79 6.57 36.41
C ASP A 52 -38.04 7.99 36.99
N PRO A 53 -38.68 8.94 36.27
CA PRO A 53 -39.99 9.40 36.78
C PRO A 53 -41.05 9.86 35.73
N ARG A 54 -42.30 9.89 36.23
CA ARG A 54 -43.59 10.17 35.57
C ARG A 54 -43.93 11.67 35.34
N HIS A 55 -44.78 11.92 34.33
CA HIS A 55 -45.50 13.13 33.80
C HIS A 55 -46.43 13.92 34.80
N PRO A 56 -47.05 15.13 34.52
CA PRO A 56 -47.73 15.57 33.25
C PRO A 56 -47.89 17.11 32.85
N ARG A 57 -48.27 17.37 31.57
CA ARG A 57 -49.18 18.40 30.91
C ARG A 57 -48.96 19.97 30.93
N HIS A 58 -48.69 20.55 29.73
CA HIS A 58 -49.17 21.76 28.95
C HIS A 58 -49.69 23.09 29.61
N PRO A 59 -49.93 24.22 28.85
CA PRO A 59 -49.17 24.98 27.82
C PRO A 59 -49.24 26.54 28.01
N ARG A 60 -48.51 27.38 27.23
CA ARG A 60 -48.90 28.73 26.70
C ARG A 60 -47.72 29.51 26.08
N GLY A 61 -48.00 30.29 25.04
CA GLY A 61 -47.05 31.01 24.17
C GLY A 61 -46.61 32.42 24.63
N PRO A 62 -46.34 33.37 23.70
CA PRO A 62 -45.08 34.12 23.66
C PRO A 62 -45.20 35.61 24.03
N ALA A 63 -44.07 36.28 24.33
CA ALA A 63 -43.98 37.75 24.30
C ALA A 63 -42.54 38.29 24.11
N HIS A 64 -42.46 39.32 23.28
CA HIS A 64 -41.33 40.22 23.01
C HIS A 64 -40.75 40.90 24.25
N HIS A 65 -39.46 41.28 24.24
CA HIS A 65 -39.06 42.69 24.25
C HIS A 65 -37.55 42.92 24.08
N ARG A 66 -37.27 44.05 23.43
CA ARG A 66 -35.98 44.70 23.12
C ARG A 66 -35.18 45.06 24.37
N GLY A 67 -33.86 45.18 24.22
CA GLY A 67 -33.02 45.89 25.18
C GLY A 67 -31.55 45.92 24.78
N THR A 68 -31.14 47.05 24.21
CA THR A 68 -29.79 47.65 24.20
C THR A 68 -29.06 47.42 25.54
N ASP A 69 -27.74 47.34 25.64
CA ASP A 69 -26.79 48.40 25.32
C ASP A 69 -25.35 47.93 25.56
N ARG A 70 -24.44 48.73 25.02
CA ARG A 70 -22.97 48.74 25.08
C ARG A 70 -22.37 48.46 26.46
N GLY A 71 -21.17 47.86 26.45
CA GLY A 71 -20.30 47.84 27.62
C GLY A 71 -18.88 47.38 27.29
N ARG A 72 -18.01 48.35 26.97
CA ARG A 72 -16.55 48.19 26.88
C ARG A 72 -15.99 47.59 28.18
N LEU A 73 -15.03 46.67 28.07
CA LEU A 73 -13.97 46.50 29.08
C LEU A 73 -12.59 46.28 28.43
N PRO A 74 -11.50 46.81 29.03
CA PRO A 74 -10.17 46.91 28.41
C PRO A 74 -9.15 45.87 28.88
N HIS A 75 -8.04 45.82 28.14
CA HIS A 75 -6.77 45.15 28.45
C HIS A 75 -6.17 45.55 29.83
N HIS A 76 -5.55 44.60 30.54
CA HIS A 76 -4.08 44.50 30.70
C HIS A 76 -3.59 43.53 31.81
N ARG A 77 -2.44 42.90 31.51
CA ARG A 77 -1.26 42.57 32.35
C ARG A 77 -1.16 41.25 33.15
N ARG A 78 -0.15 40.46 32.70
CA ARG A 78 1.01 39.87 33.42
C ARG A 78 0.74 39.15 34.76
N GLY A 79 1.04 37.86 34.85
CA GLY A 79 2.29 37.39 35.49
C GLY A 79 2.08 36.12 36.35
N PRO A 80 3.14 35.45 36.85
CA PRO A 80 3.35 34.00 36.70
C PRO A 80 3.34 33.15 38.01
N ALA A 81 3.63 31.84 37.85
CA ALA A 81 3.91 30.76 38.85
C ALA A 81 2.75 29.72 38.97
N ALA A 82 2.92 28.41 39.22
CA ALA A 82 4.03 27.66 39.83
C ALA A 82 4.06 26.15 39.43
N ARG A 83 5.21 25.56 39.78
CA ARG A 83 5.74 24.18 39.82
C ARG A 83 4.80 23.00 40.15
N HIS A 84 5.13 21.82 39.59
CA HIS A 84 5.53 20.54 40.23
C HIS A 84 6.02 19.61 39.08
N GLY A 85 7.13 18.86 39.07
CA GLY A 85 8.04 18.36 40.09
C GLY A 85 7.97 16.82 40.13
N ARG A 86 8.91 16.11 39.48
CA ARG A 86 9.48 14.82 39.98
C ARG A 86 10.69 14.35 39.15
N SER A 87 11.61 13.74 39.87
CA SER A 87 13.04 13.59 39.63
C SER A 87 13.43 12.16 39.24
N LEU A 88 14.57 11.99 38.57
CA LEU A 88 15.35 10.74 38.54
C LEU A 88 16.85 11.06 38.85
N PRO A 89 17.58 10.19 39.57
CA PRO A 89 18.87 10.53 40.18
C PRO A 89 20.09 10.15 39.32
N ALA A 90 21.22 10.78 39.65
CA ALA A 90 22.54 10.54 39.09
C ALA A 90 23.57 10.09 40.16
N HIS A 91 24.70 9.57 39.66
CA HIS A 91 26.00 9.23 40.30
C HIS A 91 26.24 7.74 40.59
N HIS A 92 27.32 7.12 40.10
CA HIS A 92 28.72 7.47 40.43
C HIS A 92 29.74 7.27 39.29
N ARG A 93 30.72 8.20 39.25
CA ARG A 93 32.01 8.08 38.54
C ARG A 93 33.09 7.52 39.48
N ARG A 94 34.02 6.73 38.94
CA ARG A 94 35.42 6.65 39.42
C ARG A 94 36.39 6.84 38.24
N ARG A 95 37.50 7.51 38.56
CA ARG A 95 38.59 7.99 37.69
C ARG A 95 39.54 6.86 37.27
N GLY A 96 40.17 7.03 36.11
CA GLY A 96 41.42 6.39 35.67
C GLY A 96 41.93 7.07 34.40
N VAL A 97 43.20 7.49 34.41
CA VAL A 97 43.86 8.46 33.51
C VAL A 97 44.76 7.75 32.48
N LEU A 98 44.93 8.36 31.29
CA LEU A 98 46.15 8.49 30.44
C LEU A 98 45.73 8.57 28.95
N ALA A 99 45.71 9.75 28.31
CA ALA A 99 46.81 10.51 27.68
C ALA A 99 46.99 10.19 26.18
N GLY A 100 46.78 11.18 25.29
CA GLY A 100 46.96 11.00 23.84
C GLY A 100 46.60 12.18 22.92
N ARG A 101 47.18 13.35 23.18
CA ARG A 101 47.54 14.49 22.28
C ARG A 101 46.56 15.06 21.22
N CYS A 102 46.31 16.35 21.41
CA CYS A 102 45.77 17.37 20.49
C CYS A 102 46.59 17.61 19.21
N ARG A 103 45.93 18.02 18.12
CA ARG A 103 45.87 19.45 17.69
C ARG A 103 44.96 19.64 16.47
N VAL A 104 44.04 20.60 16.61
CA VAL A 104 43.29 21.28 15.54
C VAL A 104 43.88 22.69 15.42
N LEU A 105 44.09 23.20 14.20
CA LEU A 105 44.40 24.60 13.94
C LEU A 105 43.49 25.19 12.85
N ARG A 106 43.11 26.45 13.07
CA ARG A 106 42.18 27.30 12.31
C ARG A 106 42.90 28.12 11.22
N GLY A 107 42.20 28.31 10.08
CA GLY A 107 42.11 29.52 9.21
C GLY A 107 43.37 30.05 8.48
N PRO A 108 43.28 31.08 7.59
CA PRO A 108 42.10 31.86 7.14
C PRO A 108 42.04 32.17 5.61
N HIS A 109 41.02 32.96 5.21
CA HIS A 109 40.71 33.51 3.87
C HIS A 109 41.77 34.45 3.24
N SER A 110 41.82 34.54 1.90
CA SER A 110 42.00 35.82 1.17
C SER A 110 41.67 35.72 -0.34
N HIS A 111 41.11 36.82 -0.86
CA HIS A 111 40.76 37.13 -2.26
C HIS A 111 41.97 37.27 -3.20
N ARG A 112 41.81 36.95 -4.50
CA ARG A 112 42.00 37.86 -5.66
C ARG A 112 41.83 37.12 -7.01
N ASP A 113 41.12 37.78 -7.92
CA ASP A 113 40.93 37.53 -9.36
C ASP A 113 41.84 38.53 -10.16
N PRO A 114 41.84 38.67 -11.51
CA PRO A 114 42.00 37.76 -12.67
C PRO A 114 43.18 38.16 -13.64
N ARG A 115 43.37 37.36 -14.72
CA ARG A 115 43.79 37.70 -16.12
C ARG A 115 45.19 37.31 -16.65
N ARG A 116 45.15 36.67 -17.85
CA ARG A 116 46.01 36.80 -19.07
C ARG A 116 47.41 36.11 -18.98
N LEU A 117 47.90 35.28 -19.92
CA LEU A 117 47.89 35.27 -21.40
C LEU A 117 48.54 33.98 -22.00
N ALA A 118 48.24 33.67 -23.28
CA ALA A 118 49.07 32.99 -24.30
C ALA A 118 49.22 31.44 -24.39
N HIS A 119 48.65 30.90 -25.49
CA HIS A 119 48.94 29.66 -26.24
C HIS A 119 50.27 29.77 -27.05
N PRO A 120 50.71 28.79 -27.90
CA PRO A 120 50.31 27.38 -28.13
C PRO A 120 51.50 26.37 -28.27
N HIS A 121 51.24 25.05 -28.44
CA HIS A 121 51.86 24.23 -29.51
C HIS A 121 51.34 22.76 -29.58
N ARG A 122 50.76 22.42 -30.74
CA ARG A 122 50.82 21.20 -31.60
C ARG A 122 50.86 19.76 -30.99
N ARG A 123 49.77 19.01 -31.23
CA ARG A 123 49.55 17.71 -31.98
C ARG A 123 50.69 16.65 -32.09
N PRO A 124 50.43 15.33 -32.37
CA PRO A 124 49.23 14.75 -33.02
C PRO A 124 48.67 13.40 -32.48
N ARG A 125 47.50 13.05 -33.06
CA ARG A 125 46.74 11.80 -32.99
C ARG A 125 47.33 10.70 -33.90
N LEU A 126 47.06 9.43 -33.58
CA LEU A 126 47.14 8.29 -34.50
C LEU A 126 45.80 7.52 -34.53
N HIS A 127 45.28 7.31 -35.74
CA HIS A 127 44.27 6.31 -36.10
C HIS A 127 44.97 5.00 -36.53
N PRO A 128 44.22 3.90 -36.65
CA PRO A 128 44.23 3.25 -37.95
C PRO A 128 42.85 2.78 -38.46
N ARG A 129 42.70 2.83 -39.79
CA ARG A 129 41.71 2.10 -40.61
C ARG A 129 42.51 1.28 -41.63
N HIS A 130 42.10 0.03 -41.92
CA HIS A 130 41.59 -0.40 -43.24
C HIS A 130 41.44 -1.93 -43.41
N ARG A 131 40.28 -2.34 -43.97
CA ARG A 131 39.93 -3.31 -45.07
C ARG A 131 40.72 -4.63 -45.21
N GLY A 132 40.19 -5.77 -45.68
CA GLY A 132 38.92 -6.15 -46.33
C GLY A 132 38.99 -7.63 -46.84
N ALA A 133 37.98 -8.05 -47.64
CA ALA A 133 37.79 -9.34 -48.38
C ALA A 133 37.04 -10.47 -47.62
N ARG A 134 35.76 -10.77 -47.93
CA ARG A 134 35.16 -11.59 -49.02
C ARG A 134 35.29 -13.10 -48.79
N ASP A 135 34.17 -13.78 -48.51
CA ASP A 135 33.77 -14.97 -49.26
C ASP A 135 32.26 -15.30 -49.17
N ARG A 136 31.76 -15.98 -50.21
CA ARG A 136 30.35 -16.29 -50.51
C ARG A 136 30.00 -17.73 -50.11
N HIS A 137 28.76 -17.99 -49.67
CA HIS A 137 27.90 -19.17 -49.98
C HIS A 137 26.56 -18.98 -49.23
N ARG A 138 25.45 -18.62 -49.88
CA ARG A 138 24.41 -19.44 -50.58
C ARG A 138 23.57 -20.37 -49.70
N ASP A 139 22.27 -20.08 -49.72
CA ASP A 139 21.08 -20.92 -49.57
C ASP A 139 20.68 -21.48 -48.20
N ALA A 140 19.59 -20.96 -47.63
CA ALA A 140 18.29 -21.64 -47.66
C ALA A 140 17.16 -20.71 -47.16
N ARG A 141 16.04 -20.75 -47.88
CA ARG A 141 14.82 -19.98 -47.66
C ARG A 141 13.91 -20.72 -46.68
N SER A 142 13.26 -20.00 -45.77
CA SER A 142 11.87 -20.30 -45.38
C SER A 142 11.15 -19.02 -45.01
N ARG A 143 10.05 -18.77 -45.71
CA ARG A 143 9.13 -17.64 -45.58
C ARG A 143 8.28 -17.82 -44.31
N SER A 144 8.05 -16.75 -43.56
CA SER A 144 6.73 -16.44 -43.00
C SER A 144 6.57 -14.93 -42.81
N ASP A 145 5.42 -14.46 -43.28
CA ASP A 145 4.88 -13.10 -43.38
C ASP A 145 4.98 -12.27 -42.08
N CYS A 146 5.52 -11.05 -42.13
CA CYS A 146 4.84 -9.76 -42.36
C CYS A 146 3.82 -9.36 -41.27
N LEU A 147 4.28 -8.74 -40.18
CA LEU A 147 3.61 -7.66 -39.44
C LEU A 147 4.69 -6.84 -38.68
N ASP A 148 5.15 -5.73 -39.27
CA ASP A 148 6.03 -4.76 -38.62
C ASP A 148 5.26 -3.45 -38.46
N ASP A 149 4.47 -3.36 -37.39
CA ASP A 149 3.88 -2.10 -36.90
C ASP A 149 4.86 -1.47 -35.90
N ARG A 150 5.84 -0.74 -36.44
CA ARG A 150 6.64 0.23 -35.69
C ARG A 150 6.51 1.61 -36.32
N ALA A 151 5.31 2.19 -36.20
CA ALA A 151 5.12 3.62 -36.37
C ALA A 151 5.45 4.32 -35.03
N GLY A 152 6.72 4.65 -34.83
CA GLY A 152 7.11 5.62 -33.80
C GLY A 152 6.54 7.02 -34.13
N PRO A 153 6.19 7.84 -33.14
CA PRO A 153 5.65 9.17 -33.40
C PRO A 153 6.69 10.02 -34.14
N ARG A 154 6.28 10.58 -35.29
CA ARG A 154 7.08 11.50 -36.09
C ARG A 154 7.36 12.75 -35.25
N ALA A 155 8.60 12.86 -34.77
CA ALA A 155 9.11 14.09 -34.20
C ALA A 155 9.18 15.17 -35.29
N CYS A 156 8.19 16.07 -35.29
CA CYS A 156 8.31 17.36 -35.94
C CYS A 156 9.49 18.09 -35.30
N ARG A 157 10.59 18.25 -36.05
CA ARG A 157 11.73 19.09 -35.63
C ARG A 157 11.32 20.56 -35.69
N GLY A 158 10.65 21.04 -34.65
CA GLY A 158 10.63 22.46 -34.31
C GLY A 158 12.02 22.88 -33.84
N GLY A 159 12.45 24.09 -34.18
CA GLY A 159 13.64 24.71 -33.60
C GLY A 159 13.53 24.82 -32.06
N PRO A 160 14.58 25.24 -31.35
CA PRO A 160 14.51 25.40 -29.91
C PRO A 160 13.41 26.42 -29.56
N VAL A 161 12.26 25.92 -29.10
CA VAL A 161 11.24 26.74 -28.47
C VAL A 161 11.85 27.17 -27.14
N THR A 162 12.12 28.45 -26.98
CA THR A 162 12.42 29.01 -25.66
C THR A 162 11.18 28.79 -24.81
N VAL A 163 11.23 27.82 -23.91
CA VAL A 163 10.17 27.60 -22.92
C VAL A 163 10.09 28.88 -22.09
N GLY A 164 8.95 29.56 -22.16
CA GLY A 164 8.67 30.76 -21.37
C GLY A 164 8.56 30.43 -19.88
N ASP A 165 8.47 31.45 -19.04
CA ASP A 165 8.12 31.23 -17.63
C ASP A 165 6.64 30.80 -17.53
N HIS A 166 6.27 29.95 -16.56
CA HIS A 166 4.89 29.63 -16.21
C HIS A 166 4.15 30.82 -15.57
N GLY A 167 4.90 31.73 -14.94
CA GLY A 167 4.35 32.91 -14.29
C GLY A 167 3.80 33.93 -15.30
N ALA A 168 2.74 34.65 -14.91
CA ALA A 168 2.23 35.76 -15.72
C ALA A 168 3.25 36.92 -15.79
N GLU A 169 3.33 37.58 -16.94
CA GLU A 169 4.35 38.61 -17.19
C GLU A 169 4.24 39.84 -16.29
N ASN A 170 3.01 40.25 -15.90
CA ASN A 170 2.78 41.49 -15.15
C ASN A 170 1.67 41.40 -14.08
N GLU A 171 0.45 41.02 -14.46
CA GLU A 171 -0.74 41.07 -13.58
C GLU A 171 -1.70 39.92 -13.90
N VAL A 172 -2.15 39.19 -12.87
CA VAL A 172 -3.31 38.29 -12.94
C VAL A 172 -4.45 38.90 -12.13
N ARG A 173 -5.62 39.04 -12.76
CA ARG A 173 -6.85 39.50 -12.11
C ARG A 173 -7.84 38.36 -11.97
N ILE A 174 -8.28 38.11 -10.75
CA ILE A 174 -9.27 37.08 -10.43
C ILE A 174 -10.54 37.77 -9.93
N ARG A 175 -11.67 37.53 -10.59
CA ARG A 175 -12.95 38.18 -10.31
C ARG A 175 -14.01 37.15 -9.96
N ALA A 176 -14.61 37.30 -8.77
CA ALA A 176 -15.83 36.58 -8.41
C ALA A 176 -16.99 36.98 -9.34
N VAL A 177 -17.86 36.01 -9.64
CA VAL A 177 -19.09 36.23 -10.40
C VAL A 177 -20.29 36.04 -9.48
N PRO A 178 -20.73 37.09 -8.75
CA PRO A 178 -21.86 36.99 -7.85
C PRO A 178 -23.19 36.95 -8.64
N GLY A 179 -24.26 36.49 -7.97
CA GLY A 179 -25.62 36.54 -8.51
C GLY A 179 -25.95 35.40 -9.47
N ILE A 180 -25.12 34.35 -9.54
CA ILE A 180 -25.47 33.09 -10.19
C ILE A 180 -26.59 32.42 -9.37
N PRO A 181 -27.72 32.02 -9.98
CA PRO A 181 -28.81 31.35 -9.28
C PRO A 181 -28.41 29.95 -8.81
N GLU A 182 -29.26 29.37 -7.96
CA GLU A 182 -29.14 27.95 -7.60
C GLU A 182 -29.42 27.07 -8.82
N ILE A 183 -28.50 26.14 -9.09
CA ILE A 183 -28.54 25.28 -10.28
C ILE A 183 -29.38 24.04 -10.02
N MET A 184 -30.26 23.72 -10.95
CA MET A 184 -31.13 22.56 -10.94
C MET A 184 -30.69 21.52 -11.99
N PRO A 185 -31.07 20.24 -11.83
CA PRO A 185 -30.83 19.22 -12.84
C PRO A 185 -31.39 19.60 -14.21
N GLY A 186 -30.53 19.55 -15.23
CA GLY A 186 -30.87 19.89 -16.61
C GLY A 186 -30.69 21.36 -17.00
N ASP A 187 -30.29 22.24 -16.07
CA ASP A 187 -30.00 23.64 -16.40
C ASP A 187 -28.87 23.77 -17.44
N ASP A 188 -29.05 24.68 -18.39
CA ASP A 188 -28.04 24.98 -19.41
C ASP A 188 -27.01 25.97 -18.87
N LEU A 189 -25.81 25.46 -18.59
CA LEU A 189 -24.71 26.26 -18.06
C LEU A 189 -24.09 27.21 -19.10
N VAL A 190 -24.20 26.93 -20.40
CA VAL A 190 -23.74 27.82 -21.46
C VAL A 190 -24.62 29.06 -21.48
N ASP A 191 -25.94 28.87 -21.40
CA ASP A 191 -26.93 29.94 -21.34
C ASP A 191 -26.72 30.82 -20.11
N LEU A 192 -26.51 30.18 -18.96
CA LEU A 192 -26.23 30.88 -17.70
C LEU A 192 -24.93 31.69 -17.78
N VAL A 193 -23.85 31.13 -18.34
CA VAL A 193 -22.60 31.88 -18.55
C VAL A 193 -22.83 33.05 -19.49
N ALA A 194 -23.55 32.86 -20.60
CA ALA A 194 -23.84 33.93 -21.55
C ALA A 194 -24.65 35.08 -20.94
N GLN A 195 -25.59 34.78 -20.05
CA GLN A 195 -26.41 35.79 -19.37
C GLN A 195 -25.62 36.59 -18.33
N HIS A 196 -24.76 35.93 -17.54
CA HIS A 196 -24.07 36.56 -16.42
C HIS A 196 -22.67 37.10 -16.77
N LEU A 197 -22.07 36.61 -17.86
CA LEU A 197 -20.74 36.98 -18.30
C LEU A 197 -20.69 37.42 -19.77
N PRO A 198 -21.56 38.33 -20.25
CA PRO A 198 -21.50 38.83 -21.63
C PRO A 198 -20.23 39.66 -21.93
N TRP A 199 -19.41 39.91 -20.92
CA TRP A 199 -18.18 40.70 -20.96
C TRP A 199 -16.90 39.84 -21.02
N LEU A 200 -17.02 38.52 -21.21
CA LEU A 200 -15.89 37.63 -21.44
C LEU A 200 -15.07 38.09 -22.64
N ARG A 201 -13.77 37.81 -22.57
CA ARG A 201 -12.79 38.14 -23.61
C ARG A 201 -11.96 36.92 -23.95
N ASP A 202 -11.41 36.93 -25.14
CA ASP A 202 -10.44 35.92 -25.56
C ASP A 202 -9.28 35.82 -24.56
N GLY A 203 -8.92 34.59 -24.21
CA GLY A 203 -7.88 34.28 -23.22
C GLY A 203 -8.33 34.38 -21.76
N ASP A 204 -9.61 34.66 -21.48
CA ASP A 204 -10.14 34.50 -20.12
C ASP A 204 -10.19 33.02 -19.72
N ILE A 205 -9.97 32.74 -18.43
CA ILE A 205 -10.14 31.39 -17.85
C ILE A 205 -11.32 31.43 -16.87
N LEU A 206 -12.29 30.55 -17.06
CA LEU A 206 -13.39 30.38 -16.11
C LEU A 206 -13.07 29.21 -15.16
N ALA A 207 -12.81 29.54 -13.90
CA ALA A 207 -12.71 28.55 -12.83
C ALA A 207 -14.09 28.30 -12.22
N ILE A 208 -14.60 27.08 -12.38
CA ILE A 208 -15.98 26.70 -12.07
C ILE A 208 -16.00 25.56 -11.06
N THR A 209 -16.75 25.67 -9.98
CA THR A 209 -16.86 24.56 -9.01
C THR A 209 -17.56 23.35 -9.61
N SER A 210 -17.04 22.16 -9.28
CA SER A 210 -17.63 20.86 -9.60
C SER A 210 -19.11 20.76 -9.22
N LYS A 211 -19.54 21.44 -8.15
CA LYS A 211 -20.90 21.37 -7.61
C LYS A 211 -21.96 21.79 -8.61
N ILE A 212 -21.74 22.87 -9.37
CA ILE A 212 -22.75 23.32 -10.34
C ILE A 212 -22.81 22.43 -11.57
N ILE A 213 -21.66 21.84 -11.95
CA ILE A 213 -21.59 20.84 -13.01
C ILE A 213 -22.35 19.59 -12.58
N SER A 214 -22.10 19.09 -11.37
CA SER A 214 -22.81 17.95 -10.79
C SER A 214 -24.32 18.18 -10.71
N LYS A 215 -24.77 19.37 -10.32
CA LYS A 215 -26.21 19.71 -10.28
C LYS A 215 -26.81 19.65 -11.68
N ALA A 216 -26.24 20.38 -12.65
CA ALA A 216 -26.73 20.41 -14.03
C ALA A 216 -26.76 19.01 -14.67
N GLU A 217 -25.76 18.18 -14.39
CA GLU A 217 -25.65 16.80 -14.92
C GLU A 217 -26.44 15.75 -14.12
N GLY A 218 -27.24 16.16 -13.12
CA GLY A 218 -28.08 15.25 -12.35
C GLY A 218 -27.31 14.31 -11.42
N ARG A 219 -26.09 14.67 -11.00
CA ARG A 219 -25.23 13.93 -10.06
C ARG A 219 -25.58 14.20 -8.60
N ILE A 220 -26.87 14.38 -8.31
CA ILE A 220 -27.40 14.63 -6.96
C ILE A 220 -28.26 13.43 -6.55
N VAL A 221 -27.87 12.77 -5.47
CA VAL A 221 -28.54 11.57 -4.94
C VAL A 221 -29.42 11.96 -3.76
N PRO A 222 -30.72 11.61 -3.76
CA PRO A 222 -31.59 11.78 -2.59
C PRO A 222 -31.04 11.02 -1.37
N ALA A 223 -31.08 11.65 -0.22
CA ALA A 223 -30.55 11.14 1.03
C ALA A 223 -31.61 11.17 2.14
N PRO A 224 -31.67 10.14 3.00
CA PRO A 224 -32.62 10.08 4.10
C PRO A 224 -32.34 11.17 5.15
N ALA A 225 -33.38 11.56 5.89
CA ALA A 225 -33.27 12.57 6.94
C ALA A 225 -32.60 12.02 8.21
N ASP A 226 -32.65 10.71 8.45
CA ASP A 226 -31.97 10.09 9.60
C ASP A 226 -30.44 10.18 9.41
N PRO A 227 -29.70 10.74 10.38
CA PRO A 227 -28.24 10.91 10.25
C PRO A 227 -27.48 9.58 10.09
N GLY A 228 -27.94 8.50 10.71
CA GLY A 228 -27.31 7.19 10.66
C GLY A 228 -27.48 6.53 9.29
N GLU A 229 -28.71 6.55 8.77
CA GLU A 229 -29.02 6.06 7.41
C GLU A 229 -28.33 6.92 6.34
N ARG A 230 -28.32 8.25 6.50
CA ARG A 230 -27.67 9.16 5.55
C ARG A 230 -26.19 8.89 5.43
N ASP A 231 -25.53 8.67 6.55
CA ASP A 231 -24.10 8.37 6.55
C ASP A 231 -23.81 6.91 6.13
N ALA A 232 -24.73 5.96 6.31
CA ALA A 232 -24.63 4.64 5.70
C ALA A 232 -24.70 4.74 4.16
N LEU A 233 -25.67 5.46 3.62
CA LEU A 233 -25.79 5.75 2.19
C LEU A 233 -24.55 6.47 1.67
N ARG A 234 -24.07 7.50 2.38
CA ARG A 234 -22.84 8.21 1.99
C ARG A 234 -21.65 7.25 1.89
N ARG A 235 -21.48 6.32 2.83
CA ARG A 235 -20.40 5.32 2.78
C ARG A 235 -20.53 4.39 1.58
N GLU A 236 -21.75 3.94 1.28
CA GLU A 236 -22.02 3.13 0.11
C GLU A 236 -21.62 3.87 -1.17
N LEU A 237 -22.06 5.14 -1.31
CA LEU A 237 -21.71 6.00 -2.44
C LEU A 237 -20.20 6.23 -2.55
N VAL A 238 -19.50 6.46 -1.44
CA VAL A 238 -18.03 6.59 -1.43
C VAL A 238 -17.36 5.35 -2.00
N LEU A 239 -17.83 4.17 -1.61
CA LEU A 239 -17.28 2.89 -2.09
C LEU A 239 -17.63 2.64 -3.55
N SER A 240 -18.87 2.92 -3.97
CA SER A 240 -19.31 2.74 -5.36
C SER A 240 -18.62 3.70 -6.33
N GLU A 241 -18.28 4.91 -5.88
CA GLU A 241 -17.52 5.91 -6.64
C GLU A 241 -15.99 5.73 -6.51
N SER A 242 -15.53 4.72 -5.78
CA SER A 242 -14.10 4.41 -5.62
C SER A 242 -13.66 3.23 -6.48
N THR A 243 -12.45 3.31 -7.02
CA THR A 243 -11.73 2.15 -7.59
C THR A 243 -11.02 1.36 -6.50
N ARG A 244 -10.50 2.06 -5.48
CA ARG A 244 -9.88 1.45 -4.31
C ARG A 244 -9.82 2.40 -3.11
N THR A 245 -9.75 1.80 -1.91
CA THR A 245 -9.42 2.51 -0.66
C THR A 245 -7.92 2.49 -0.44
N LEU A 246 -7.32 3.67 -0.23
CA LEU A 246 -5.89 3.81 0.06
C LEU A 246 -5.64 3.88 1.57
N ALA A 247 -6.45 4.66 2.29
CA ALA A 247 -6.27 4.84 3.73
C ALA A 247 -7.60 4.96 4.47
N ARG A 248 -7.63 4.45 5.70
CA ARG A 248 -8.75 4.62 6.63
C ARG A 248 -8.27 5.21 7.96
N HIS A 249 -8.98 6.23 8.43
CA HIS A 249 -8.84 6.72 9.80
C HIS A 249 -10.20 7.02 10.41
N GLY A 250 -10.62 6.17 11.37
CA GLY A 250 -11.98 6.21 11.89
C GLY A 250 -13.00 6.03 10.77
N ARG A 251 -13.80 7.07 10.53
CA ARG A 251 -14.86 7.11 9.50
C ARG A 251 -14.40 7.75 8.19
N THR A 252 -13.22 8.37 8.17
CA THR A 252 -12.66 9.00 6.98
C THR A 252 -11.98 7.96 6.13
N LEU A 253 -12.31 7.98 4.83
CA LEU A 253 -11.67 7.16 3.80
C LEU A 253 -10.93 8.09 2.84
N ILE A 254 -9.69 7.75 2.54
CA ILE A 254 -8.97 8.27 1.38
C ILE A 254 -9.08 7.21 0.30
N THR A 255 -9.69 7.59 -0.82
CA THR A 255 -10.02 6.70 -1.94
C THR A 255 -9.49 7.29 -3.23
N GLU A 256 -9.16 6.40 -4.16
CA GLU A 256 -9.03 6.74 -5.57
C GLU A 256 -10.41 6.60 -6.19
N ASN A 257 -10.93 7.65 -6.81
CA ASN A 257 -12.22 7.62 -7.50
C ASN A 257 -12.08 7.16 -8.96
N HIS A 258 -13.19 7.02 -9.68
CA HIS A 258 -13.19 6.61 -11.10
C HIS A 258 -12.49 7.60 -12.04
N LEU A 259 -12.24 8.83 -11.59
CA LEU A 259 -11.45 9.84 -12.31
C LEU A 259 -9.93 9.68 -12.05
N GLY A 260 -9.53 8.74 -11.19
CA GLY A 260 -8.15 8.56 -10.74
C GLY A 260 -7.72 9.52 -9.61
N ILE A 261 -8.59 10.42 -9.18
CA ILE A 261 -8.27 11.42 -8.14
C ILE A 261 -8.21 10.73 -6.77
N VAL A 262 -7.10 10.88 -6.07
CA VAL A 262 -6.91 10.41 -4.70
C VAL A 262 -7.30 11.51 -3.73
N GLN A 263 -8.45 11.34 -3.08
CA GLN A 263 -8.97 12.33 -2.13
C GLN A 263 -9.85 11.70 -1.04
N ALA A 264 -10.34 12.54 -0.12
CA ALA A 264 -11.27 12.10 0.89
C ALA A 264 -12.63 11.75 0.26
N ALA A 265 -13.17 10.57 0.62
CA ALA A 265 -14.53 10.17 0.30
C ALA A 265 -14.89 10.23 -1.21
N SER A 266 -13.93 10.00 -2.12
CA SER A 266 -14.14 10.00 -3.58
C SER A 266 -14.71 11.31 -4.15
N GLY A 267 -14.66 12.42 -3.40
CA GLY A 267 -15.35 13.67 -3.76
C GLY A 267 -16.86 13.67 -3.46
N VAL A 268 -17.37 12.65 -2.79
CA VAL A 268 -18.77 12.56 -2.34
C VAL A 268 -19.03 13.56 -1.21
N ASP A 269 -19.83 14.57 -1.52
CA ASP A 269 -20.05 15.74 -0.68
C ASP A 269 -21.50 15.82 -0.21
N GLY A 270 -21.67 16.15 1.08
CA GLY A 270 -22.98 16.39 1.68
C GLY A 270 -23.21 17.85 2.06
N SER A 271 -22.31 18.75 1.65
CA SER A 271 -22.34 20.19 1.92
C SER A 271 -22.75 20.99 0.66
N ASN A 272 -23.27 22.20 0.86
CA ASN A 272 -23.76 23.09 -0.21
C ASN A 272 -24.77 22.43 -1.19
N VAL A 273 -25.46 21.41 -0.68
CA VAL A 273 -26.65 20.78 -1.23
C VAL A 273 -27.70 20.74 -0.12
N ASP A 274 -28.96 20.51 -0.49
CA ASP A 274 -30.01 20.29 0.50
C ASP A 274 -29.65 19.12 1.43
N VAL A 275 -30.08 19.18 2.69
CA VAL A 275 -29.82 18.14 3.69
C VAL A 275 -30.35 16.76 3.27
N SER A 276 -31.39 16.75 2.45
CA SER A 276 -31.99 15.57 1.82
C SER A 276 -31.24 15.11 0.57
N ALA A 277 -30.01 15.57 0.33
CA ALA A 277 -29.22 15.20 -0.82
C ALA A 277 -27.73 15.00 -0.51
N ILE A 278 -27.06 14.29 -1.41
CA ILE A 278 -25.61 14.07 -1.48
C ILE A 278 -25.18 14.32 -2.93
N ALA A 279 -24.14 15.12 -3.13
CA ALA A 279 -23.53 15.36 -4.43
C ALA A 279 -22.43 14.33 -4.72
N LEU A 280 -22.44 13.82 -5.95
CA LEU A 280 -21.34 13.08 -6.55
C LEU A 280 -20.59 13.99 -7.52
N LEU A 281 -19.34 13.66 -7.84
CA LEU A 281 -18.61 14.39 -8.88
C LEU A 281 -19.21 14.14 -10.28
N PRO A 282 -18.96 15.05 -11.25
CA PRO A 282 -19.23 14.80 -12.66
C PRO A 282 -18.55 13.51 -13.13
N VAL A 283 -19.19 12.78 -14.04
CA VAL A 283 -18.66 11.50 -14.54
C VAL A 283 -17.44 11.72 -15.43
N ASP A 284 -17.45 12.79 -16.24
CA ASP A 284 -16.33 13.17 -17.10
C ASP A 284 -16.16 14.70 -17.11
N PRO A 285 -15.55 15.28 -16.06
CA PRO A 285 -15.39 16.72 -15.91
C PRO A 285 -14.56 17.35 -17.04
N ASP A 286 -13.58 16.66 -17.62
CA ASP A 286 -12.84 17.18 -18.78
C ASP A 286 -13.78 17.35 -19.99
N ALA A 287 -14.61 16.34 -20.27
CA ALA A 287 -15.61 16.44 -21.34
C ALA A 287 -16.65 17.54 -21.07
N SER A 288 -17.04 17.74 -19.81
CA SER A 288 -17.92 18.84 -19.41
C SER A 288 -17.28 20.21 -19.61
N ALA A 289 -15.99 20.35 -19.29
CA ALA A 289 -15.22 21.56 -19.55
C ALA A 289 -15.14 21.88 -21.05
N ALA A 290 -14.87 20.87 -21.89
CA ALA A 290 -14.80 21.02 -23.34
C ALA A 290 -16.15 21.44 -23.94
N ARG A 291 -17.26 20.79 -23.55
CA ARG A 291 -18.61 21.17 -24.02
C ARG A 291 -18.98 22.60 -23.63
N LEU A 292 -18.65 23.00 -22.41
CA LEU A 292 -18.93 24.35 -21.93
C LEU A 292 -18.10 25.39 -22.69
N ARG A 293 -16.81 25.10 -22.94
CA ARG A 293 -15.94 25.95 -23.78
C ARG A 293 -16.50 26.14 -25.18
N ASP A 294 -16.84 25.05 -25.85
CA ASP A 294 -17.38 25.09 -27.21
C ASP A 294 -18.70 25.88 -27.27
N GLY A 295 -19.61 25.64 -26.32
CA GLY A 295 -20.86 26.38 -26.24
C GLY A 295 -20.68 27.88 -25.96
N ILE A 296 -19.72 28.26 -25.12
CA ILE A 296 -19.39 29.68 -24.87
C ILE A 296 -18.83 30.33 -26.13
N ARG A 297 -17.94 29.65 -26.85
CA ARG A 297 -17.42 30.15 -28.13
C ARG A 297 -18.55 30.34 -29.14
N ASP A 298 -19.45 29.36 -29.27
CA ASP A 298 -20.54 29.42 -30.23
C ASP A 298 -21.58 30.51 -29.87
N LYS A 299 -21.84 30.74 -28.57
CA LYS A 299 -22.87 31.66 -28.09
C LYS A 299 -22.38 33.10 -27.91
N LEU A 300 -21.15 33.30 -27.46
CA LEU A 300 -20.57 34.61 -27.16
C LEU A 300 -19.46 35.04 -28.14
N GLY A 301 -18.96 34.12 -28.96
CA GLY A 301 -17.81 34.38 -29.85
C GLY A 301 -16.47 34.51 -29.11
N ALA A 302 -16.41 34.22 -27.81
CA ALA A 302 -15.22 34.36 -26.99
C ALA A 302 -14.44 33.03 -26.88
N ASP A 303 -13.14 33.06 -27.16
CA ASP A 303 -12.26 31.90 -26.97
C ASP A 303 -11.67 31.90 -25.56
N VAL A 304 -12.25 31.08 -24.69
CA VAL A 304 -11.90 30.99 -23.26
C VAL A 304 -11.34 29.61 -22.91
N ALA A 305 -10.67 29.53 -21.78
CA ALA A 305 -10.33 28.27 -21.13
C ALA A 305 -11.30 27.96 -19.99
N ILE A 306 -11.58 26.68 -19.75
CA ILE A 306 -12.47 26.21 -18.68
C ILE A 306 -11.67 25.34 -17.72
N LEU A 307 -11.79 25.64 -16.42
CA LEU A 307 -11.15 24.91 -15.34
C LEU A 307 -12.21 24.51 -14.30
N LEU A 308 -12.53 23.23 -14.22
CA LEU A 308 -13.43 22.71 -13.21
C LEU A 308 -12.66 22.38 -11.94
N THR A 309 -13.13 22.88 -10.81
CA THR A 309 -12.40 22.83 -9.53
C THR A 309 -13.20 22.11 -8.46
N ASP A 310 -12.53 21.30 -7.63
CA ASP A 310 -13.11 20.73 -6.42
C ASP A 310 -12.21 20.95 -5.21
N THR A 311 -12.82 21.02 -4.03
CA THR A 311 -12.10 21.27 -2.78
C THR A 311 -11.52 19.98 -2.23
N MET A 312 -10.20 19.92 -2.07
CA MET A 312 -9.52 18.74 -1.57
C MET A 312 -8.47 19.04 -0.50
N GLY A 313 -8.28 18.07 0.40
CA GLY A 313 -7.12 18.05 1.30
C GLY A 313 -5.86 17.58 0.58
N ARG A 314 -4.71 17.62 1.25
CA ARG A 314 -3.44 17.14 0.70
C ARG A 314 -2.54 16.54 1.77
N ALA A 315 -1.65 15.64 1.37
CA ALA A 315 -0.74 14.98 2.30
C ALA A 315 0.15 16.00 3.03
N TRP A 316 0.39 15.72 4.32
CA TRP A 316 1.36 16.43 5.19
C TRP A 316 1.10 17.91 5.46
N ARG A 317 -0.03 18.47 5.02
CA ARG A 317 -0.44 19.85 5.32
C ARG A 317 -1.87 19.89 5.84
N ASN A 318 -2.10 20.69 6.88
CA ASN A 318 -3.46 20.98 7.35
C ASN A 318 -4.13 22.00 6.43
N GLY A 319 -5.44 21.86 6.26
CA GLY A 319 -6.26 22.72 5.40
C GLY A 319 -6.56 22.09 4.03
N GLN A 320 -7.51 22.68 3.34
CA GLN A 320 -7.96 22.29 2.01
C GLN A 320 -7.69 23.43 1.02
N THR A 321 -7.53 23.08 -0.24
CA THR A 321 -7.47 24.03 -1.36
C THR A 321 -8.31 23.47 -2.48
N ASP A 322 -8.80 24.33 -3.36
CA ASP A 322 -9.34 23.85 -4.62
C ASP A 322 -8.20 23.37 -5.53
N ALA A 323 -8.49 22.33 -6.29
CA ALA A 323 -7.63 21.75 -7.31
C ALA A 323 -8.47 21.41 -8.55
N ALA A 324 -7.80 21.26 -9.68
CA ALA A 324 -8.44 20.99 -10.95
C ALA A 324 -8.93 19.53 -11.00
N ILE A 325 -10.17 19.34 -11.41
CA ILE A 325 -10.76 18.03 -11.69
C ILE A 325 -11.19 17.87 -13.14
N GLY A 326 -11.29 18.98 -13.88
CA GLY A 326 -11.56 19.01 -15.32
C GLY A 326 -10.93 20.24 -15.96
N ALA A 327 -10.45 20.15 -17.20
CA ALA A 327 -9.81 21.25 -17.91
C ALA A 327 -10.07 21.20 -19.43
N ALA A 328 -10.17 22.37 -20.06
CA ALA A 328 -10.21 22.52 -21.52
C ALA A 328 -9.68 23.90 -21.95
N GLY A 329 -8.89 23.96 -23.03
CA GLY A 329 -8.38 25.23 -23.57
C GLY A 329 -7.14 25.79 -22.85
N LEU A 330 -6.47 24.99 -22.04
CA LEU A 330 -5.22 25.36 -21.35
C LEU A 330 -4.35 24.15 -21.05
N SER A 331 -3.04 24.35 -21.06
CA SER A 331 -2.04 23.40 -20.58
C SER A 331 -2.14 23.28 -19.07
N VAL A 332 -2.36 22.08 -18.56
CA VAL A 332 -2.52 21.86 -17.10
C VAL A 332 -1.18 21.81 -16.37
N LEU A 333 -0.11 21.48 -17.10
CA LEU A 333 1.25 21.34 -16.61
C LEU A 333 2.18 22.27 -17.40
N HIS A 334 3.22 22.77 -16.74
CA HIS A 334 4.30 23.50 -17.37
C HIS A 334 5.64 22.82 -17.05
N ASP A 335 6.20 22.13 -18.04
CA ASP A 335 7.43 21.36 -17.90
C ASP A 335 8.67 22.18 -18.29
N TYR A 336 9.53 22.45 -17.31
CA TYR A 336 10.83 23.09 -17.53
C TYR A 336 11.94 22.09 -17.92
N THR A 337 11.64 20.80 -18.07
CA THR A 337 12.65 19.79 -18.38
C THR A 337 13.38 20.12 -19.66
N GLY A 338 14.72 20.15 -19.58
CA GLY A 338 15.58 20.49 -20.72
C GLY A 338 15.78 21.99 -20.94
N THR A 339 15.25 22.83 -20.05
CA THR A 339 15.58 24.26 -19.99
C THR A 339 16.76 24.51 -19.06
N THR A 340 17.49 25.59 -19.31
CA THR A 340 18.63 26.01 -18.48
C THR A 340 18.28 27.32 -17.79
N ASP A 341 18.50 27.39 -16.48
CA ASP A 341 18.27 28.61 -15.72
C ASP A 341 19.29 29.71 -16.08
N ARG A 342 19.07 30.93 -15.56
CA ARG A 342 19.99 32.07 -15.77
C ARG A 342 21.41 31.85 -15.25
N HIS A 343 21.64 30.81 -14.45
CA HIS A 343 22.92 30.44 -13.88
C HIS A 343 23.61 29.30 -14.64
N GLY A 344 22.98 28.77 -15.70
CA GLY A 344 23.53 27.67 -16.48
C GLY A 344 23.17 26.29 -15.94
N ASN A 345 22.26 26.17 -14.97
CA ASN A 345 21.82 24.87 -14.44
C ASN A 345 20.68 24.31 -15.26
N ASP A 346 20.75 23.03 -15.62
CA ASP A 346 19.65 22.31 -16.25
C ASP A 346 18.53 22.04 -15.25
N LEU A 347 17.30 22.40 -15.62
CA LEU A 347 16.10 22.04 -14.88
C LEU A 347 15.65 20.65 -15.34
N GLN A 348 15.66 19.66 -14.43
CA GLN A 348 15.42 18.24 -14.77
C GLN A 348 14.13 17.63 -14.17
N VAL A 349 13.49 18.30 -13.20
CA VAL A 349 12.31 17.74 -12.48
C VAL A 349 11.25 18.82 -12.20
N THR A 350 11.37 20.00 -12.84
CA THR A 350 10.48 21.12 -12.52
C THR A 350 9.28 21.09 -13.47
N ASN A 351 8.20 20.44 -13.03
CA ASN A 351 6.92 20.46 -13.72
C ASN A 351 5.86 21.10 -12.83
N ILE A 352 5.32 22.25 -13.25
CA ILE A 352 4.40 23.06 -12.45
C ILE A 352 2.96 22.71 -12.79
N ALA A 353 2.15 22.36 -11.80
CA ALA A 353 0.72 22.12 -11.94
C ALA A 353 -0.05 23.46 -12.02
N VAL A 354 0.11 24.17 -13.14
CA VAL A 354 -0.48 25.49 -13.38
C VAL A 354 -2.00 25.48 -13.18
N ALA A 355 -2.68 24.43 -13.63
CA ALA A 355 -4.12 24.28 -13.42
C ALA A 355 -4.51 24.24 -11.93
N ASP A 356 -3.73 23.59 -11.06
CA ASP A 356 -3.97 23.57 -9.61
C ASP A 356 -3.65 24.92 -8.95
N GLU A 357 -2.63 25.65 -9.43
CA GLU A 357 -2.33 27.00 -8.96
C GLU A 357 -3.49 27.98 -9.26
N LEU A 358 -4.02 27.92 -10.48
CA LEU A 358 -5.18 28.70 -10.91
C LEU A 358 -6.44 28.32 -10.12
N ALA A 359 -6.68 27.01 -9.91
CA ALA A 359 -7.80 26.52 -9.11
C ALA A 359 -7.74 27.03 -7.67
N ALA A 360 -6.57 26.92 -7.04
CA ALA A 360 -6.33 27.39 -5.69
C ALA A 360 -6.52 28.91 -5.57
N ALA A 361 -6.00 29.69 -6.53
CA ALA A 361 -6.14 31.14 -6.54
C ALA A 361 -7.60 31.59 -6.77
N ALA A 362 -8.35 30.87 -7.60
CA ALA A 362 -9.77 31.14 -7.85
C ALA A 362 -10.64 30.94 -6.60
N ASP A 363 -10.33 29.98 -5.73
CA ASP A 363 -11.10 29.75 -4.49
C ASP A 363 -11.05 30.96 -3.54
N LEU A 364 -9.99 31.78 -3.61
CA LEU A 364 -9.87 32.99 -2.77
C LEU A 364 -10.99 34.01 -3.02
N VAL A 365 -11.53 34.07 -4.24
CA VAL A 365 -12.64 34.98 -4.56
C VAL A 365 -14.00 34.29 -4.52
N LYS A 366 -14.06 32.97 -4.77
CA LYS A 366 -15.30 32.19 -4.67
C LYS A 366 -15.76 32.05 -3.22
N GLY A 367 -14.83 31.69 -2.33
CA GLY A 367 -15.12 31.36 -0.93
C GLY A 367 -16.09 30.18 -0.79
N LYS A 368 -16.44 29.82 0.45
CA LYS A 368 -17.34 28.67 0.72
C LYS A 368 -18.81 29.01 0.91
N LEU A 369 -19.11 30.26 1.31
CA LEU A 369 -20.46 30.66 1.76
C LEU A 369 -21.11 31.71 0.86
N HIS A 370 -20.39 32.26 -0.12
CA HIS A 370 -20.88 33.41 -0.91
C HIS A 370 -21.78 33.01 -2.09
N GLY A 371 -22.01 31.71 -2.31
CA GLY A 371 -22.78 31.25 -3.48
C GLY A 371 -22.17 31.71 -4.81
N THR A 372 -20.84 31.77 -4.89
CA THR A 372 -20.09 32.20 -6.08
C THR A 372 -19.41 30.99 -6.72
N PRO A 373 -20.08 30.29 -7.66
CA PRO A 373 -19.55 29.06 -8.23
C PRO A 373 -18.52 29.29 -9.35
N ILE A 374 -18.44 30.52 -9.89
CA ILE A 374 -17.59 30.86 -11.04
C ILE A 374 -16.67 32.03 -10.65
N ALA A 375 -15.40 31.92 -11.03
CA ALA A 375 -14.44 33.02 -11.04
C ALA A 375 -13.83 33.17 -12.43
N VAL A 376 -13.60 34.41 -12.86
CA VAL A 376 -12.89 34.72 -14.12
C VAL A 376 -11.47 35.14 -13.80
N ILE A 377 -10.50 34.47 -14.40
CA ILE A 377 -9.08 34.78 -14.34
C ILE A 377 -8.68 35.42 -15.66
N ARG A 378 -8.05 36.60 -15.58
CA ARG A 378 -7.62 37.38 -16.74
C ARG A 378 -6.19 37.87 -16.57
N GLY A 379 -5.41 37.86 -17.66
CA GLY A 379 -4.01 38.28 -17.66
C GLY A 379 -3.02 37.13 -17.44
N PHE A 380 -3.52 35.89 -17.47
CA PHE A 380 -2.69 34.68 -17.51
C PHE A 380 -2.72 34.11 -18.93
N SER A 381 -1.56 34.00 -19.58
CA SER A 381 -1.47 33.45 -20.93
C SER A 381 -1.54 31.93 -20.87
N THR A 382 -2.54 31.32 -21.49
CA THR A 382 -2.64 29.88 -21.63
C THR A 382 -2.23 29.44 -23.04
N VAL A 383 -1.70 28.22 -23.14
CA VAL A 383 -1.52 27.52 -24.41
C VAL A 383 -2.40 26.29 -24.35
N ASP A 384 -3.22 26.04 -25.36
CA ASP A 384 -3.96 24.79 -25.47
C ASP A 384 -3.07 23.74 -26.15
N ASP A 385 -2.52 22.81 -25.37
CA ASP A 385 -1.70 21.69 -25.85
C ASP A 385 -2.49 20.37 -25.90
N GLY A 386 -3.81 20.44 -25.66
CA GLY A 386 -4.70 19.29 -25.59
C GLY A 386 -4.65 18.51 -24.28
N SER A 387 -3.87 18.94 -23.29
CA SER A 387 -3.87 18.32 -21.96
C SER A 387 -5.17 18.57 -21.19
N THR A 388 -5.48 17.67 -20.28
CA THR A 388 -6.70 17.72 -19.45
C THR A 388 -6.37 17.50 -17.99
N ALA A 389 -7.34 17.65 -17.07
CA ALA A 389 -7.07 17.46 -15.65
C ALA A 389 -6.63 16.02 -15.30
N ARG A 390 -6.94 15.03 -16.15
CA ARG A 390 -6.41 13.66 -16.01
C ARG A 390 -4.90 13.59 -16.10
N ASP A 391 -4.25 14.49 -16.82
CA ASP A 391 -2.79 14.53 -16.94
C ASP A 391 -2.11 15.02 -15.64
N LEU A 392 -2.86 15.63 -14.71
CA LEU A 392 -2.38 15.94 -13.36
C LEU A 392 -2.35 14.71 -12.45
N VAL A 393 -3.11 13.66 -12.78
CA VAL A 393 -3.22 12.45 -11.96
C VAL A 393 -2.01 11.56 -12.21
N ARG A 394 -1.19 11.36 -11.16
CA ARG A 394 -0.09 10.40 -11.23
C ARG A 394 -0.63 8.97 -11.39
N PRO A 395 -0.19 8.20 -12.40
CA PRO A 395 -0.58 6.81 -12.55
C PRO A 395 -0.16 5.96 -11.35
N ALA A 396 -0.98 4.97 -11.00
CA ALA A 396 -0.77 4.14 -9.80
C ALA A 396 0.55 3.35 -9.79
N HIS A 397 1.22 3.14 -10.93
CA HIS A 397 2.52 2.46 -11.00
C HIS A 397 3.71 3.39 -10.71
N GLU A 398 3.51 4.70 -10.79
CA GLU A 398 4.49 5.74 -10.44
C GLU A 398 4.25 6.29 -9.01
N ASP A 399 3.09 6.00 -8.42
CA ASP A 399 2.71 6.46 -7.09
C ASP A 399 3.49 5.73 -5.97
N LEU A 400 4.46 6.44 -5.39
CA LEU A 400 5.22 5.96 -4.23
C LEU A 400 4.40 5.93 -2.92
N PHE A 401 3.21 6.53 -2.89
CA PHE A 401 2.31 6.61 -1.73
C PHE A 401 1.02 5.81 -1.93
N ARG A 402 1.11 4.75 -2.75
CA ARG A 402 -0.01 3.92 -3.23
C ARG A 402 -0.91 3.33 -2.12
N LEU A 403 -0.41 3.21 -0.89
CA LEU A 403 -1.13 2.67 0.27
C LEU A 403 -0.96 3.58 1.49
N GLY A 404 -2.02 3.68 2.29
CA GLY A 404 -1.98 4.23 3.63
C GLY A 404 -1.13 3.36 4.57
N THR A 405 -0.61 3.97 5.63
CA THR A 405 0.32 3.30 6.55
C THR A 405 -0.28 2.05 7.18
N GLN A 406 -1.55 2.09 7.60
CA GLN A 406 -2.20 0.95 8.24
C GLN A 406 -2.47 -0.19 7.26
N GLU A 407 -2.88 0.15 6.04
CA GLU A 407 -3.10 -0.78 4.95
C GLU A 407 -1.80 -1.47 4.53
N ALA A 408 -0.71 -0.71 4.41
CA ALA A 408 0.62 -1.22 4.12
C ALA A 408 1.14 -2.17 5.22
N LEU A 409 1.00 -1.78 6.51
CA LEU A 409 1.36 -2.64 7.63
C LEU A 409 0.52 -3.92 7.66
N GLY A 410 -0.81 -3.80 7.51
CA GLY A 410 -1.72 -4.94 7.49
C GLY A 410 -1.50 -5.89 6.31
N GLN A 411 -1.08 -5.37 5.15
CA GLN A 411 -0.61 -6.20 4.04
C GLN A 411 0.70 -6.90 4.41
N GLY A 412 1.68 -6.19 4.94
CA GLY A 412 2.96 -6.75 5.39
C GLY A 412 2.80 -7.90 6.39
N TRP A 413 1.93 -7.73 7.39
CA TRP A 413 1.65 -8.78 8.39
C TRP A 413 1.07 -10.04 7.77
N ARG A 414 0.11 -9.91 6.84
CA ARG A 414 -0.51 -11.06 6.15
C ARG A 414 0.47 -11.76 5.20
N GLU A 415 1.33 -11.01 4.54
CA GLU A 415 2.26 -11.55 3.56
C GLU A 415 3.50 -12.21 4.18
N ALA A 416 3.86 -11.88 5.42
CA ALA A 416 5.09 -12.38 6.07
C ALA A 416 5.21 -13.92 5.97
N VAL A 417 4.13 -14.64 6.30
CA VAL A 417 4.08 -16.11 6.22
C VAL A 417 3.98 -16.63 4.78
N LEU A 418 3.36 -15.85 3.88
CA LEU A 418 3.13 -16.24 2.49
C LEU A 418 4.36 -16.04 1.60
N ARG A 419 5.31 -15.20 2.01
CA ARG A 419 6.59 -14.98 1.29
C ARG A 419 7.57 -16.13 1.45
N ARG A 420 7.43 -16.94 2.50
CA ARG A 420 8.31 -18.09 2.72
C ARG A 420 8.23 -19.07 1.55
N ARG A 421 9.38 -19.36 0.95
CA ARG A 421 9.58 -20.38 -0.10
C ARG A 421 10.57 -21.42 0.36
N THR A 422 10.55 -22.57 -0.31
CA THR A 422 11.61 -23.58 -0.21
C THR A 422 12.55 -23.31 -1.37
N VAL A 423 13.54 -22.44 -1.14
CA VAL A 423 14.44 -21.93 -2.18
C VAL A 423 15.52 -22.96 -2.49
N ARG A 424 15.66 -23.33 -3.77
CA ARG A 424 16.60 -24.37 -4.22
C ARG A 424 17.85 -23.83 -4.92
N GLU A 425 17.88 -22.54 -5.20
CA GLU A 425 18.99 -21.87 -5.87
C GLU A 425 19.24 -20.52 -5.20
N PHE A 426 20.51 -20.23 -4.93
CA PHE A 426 20.93 -19.02 -4.25
C PHE A 426 21.93 -18.25 -5.11
N THR A 427 21.94 -16.93 -4.98
CA THR A 427 23.05 -16.10 -5.49
C THR A 427 24.31 -16.34 -4.66
N ARG A 428 25.44 -15.81 -5.13
CA ARG A 428 26.72 -15.84 -4.39
C ARG A 428 26.86 -14.70 -3.39
N ASP A 429 25.84 -13.86 -3.25
CA ASP A 429 25.91 -12.70 -2.36
C ASP A 429 25.98 -13.19 -0.90
N PRO A 430 26.90 -12.63 -0.09
CA PRO A 430 27.04 -13.04 1.30
C PRO A 430 25.82 -12.62 2.12
N VAL A 431 25.33 -13.51 2.97
CA VAL A 431 24.25 -13.19 3.92
C VAL A 431 24.84 -12.47 5.13
N PRO A 432 24.39 -11.25 5.48
CA PRO A 432 24.93 -10.54 6.64
C PRO A 432 24.70 -11.30 7.96
N GLU A 433 25.72 -11.33 8.81
CA GLU A 433 25.70 -12.09 10.07
C GLU A 433 24.62 -11.60 11.05
N ASP A 434 24.40 -10.29 11.11
CA ASP A 434 23.37 -9.67 11.95
C ASP A 434 21.96 -10.14 11.54
N GLN A 435 21.72 -10.37 10.25
CA GLN A 435 20.44 -10.84 9.73
C GLN A 435 20.16 -12.28 10.15
N VAL A 436 21.16 -13.18 10.07
CA VAL A 436 21.02 -14.57 10.51
C VAL A 436 20.77 -14.62 12.03
N ARG A 437 21.53 -13.85 12.81
CA ARG A 437 21.36 -13.80 14.27
C ARG A 437 19.99 -13.25 14.67
N ALA A 438 19.55 -12.17 14.03
CA ALA A 438 18.23 -11.59 14.29
C ALA A 438 17.11 -12.58 13.93
N ALA A 439 17.22 -13.27 12.79
CA ALA A 439 16.25 -14.28 12.39
C ALA A 439 16.20 -15.48 13.35
N VAL A 440 17.35 -15.92 13.89
CA VAL A 440 17.41 -16.96 14.94
C VAL A 440 16.79 -16.46 16.25
N ALA A 441 17.03 -15.21 16.65
CA ALA A 441 16.41 -14.64 17.84
C ALA A 441 14.87 -14.60 17.73
N GLU A 442 14.33 -14.24 16.56
CA GLU A 442 12.90 -14.32 16.27
C GLU A 442 12.40 -15.77 16.23
N ALA A 443 13.18 -16.70 15.68
CA ALA A 443 12.81 -18.11 15.65
C ALA A 443 12.62 -18.69 17.06
N LEU A 444 13.42 -18.24 18.03
CA LEU A 444 13.36 -18.65 19.43
C LEU A 444 12.18 -18.05 20.20
N THR A 445 11.36 -17.20 19.58
CA THR A 445 10.05 -16.80 20.16
C THR A 445 8.97 -17.84 19.89
N ALA A 446 9.26 -18.91 19.13
CA ALA A 446 8.37 -20.03 18.94
C ALA A 446 7.97 -20.67 20.29
N PRO A 447 6.76 -21.23 20.41
CA PRO A 447 6.31 -21.83 21.65
C PRO A 447 7.17 -23.04 22.03
N ALA A 448 7.42 -23.18 23.33
CA ALA A 448 8.04 -24.34 23.95
C ALA A 448 7.24 -24.76 25.19
N PRO A 449 7.32 -26.03 25.63
CA PRO A 449 6.74 -26.46 26.89
C PRO A 449 7.23 -25.60 28.07
N HIS A 450 6.39 -25.43 29.10
CA HIS A 450 6.70 -24.55 30.23
C HIS A 450 8.06 -24.87 30.86
N HIS A 451 8.88 -23.84 31.05
CA HIS A 451 10.21 -23.92 31.65
C HIS A 451 11.25 -24.77 30.90
N THR A 452 11.02 -25.06 29.61
CA THR A 452 11.96 -25.82 28.77
C THR A 452 12.64 -24.94 27.73
N ARG A 453 13.76 -25.41 27.19
CA ARG A 453 14.46 -24.78 26.03
C ARG A 453 14.91 -25.86 25.05
N PRO A 454 13.96 -26.50 24.34
CA PRO A 454 14.21 -27.70 23.56
C PRO A 454 15.06 -27.45 22.30
N VAL A 455 15.17 -26.19 21.86
CA VAL A 455 15.77 -25.85 20.55
C VAL A 455 17.17 -25.30 20.71
N ARG A 456 18.09 -25.78 19.85
CA ARG A 456 19.37 -25.13 19.55
C ARG A 456 19.54 -24.98 18.05
N PHE A 457 20.10 -23.86 17.61
CA PHE A 457 20.48 -23.67 16.21
C PHE A 457 22.01 -23.67 16.10
N GLY A 458 22.58 -24.71 15.51
CA GLY A 458 24.01 -24.81 15.22
C GLY A 458 24.33 -24.19 13.87
N TRP A 459 25.00 -23.04 13.85
CA TRP A 459 25.40 -22.37 12.61
C TRP A 459 26.78 -22.86 12.14
N ILE A 460 26.82 -23.56 11.02
CA ILE A 460 28.03 -24.15 10.44
C ILE A 460 28.74 -23.13 9.55
N ARG A 461 29.46 -22.20 10.19
CA ARG A 461 30.16 -21.10 9.50
C ARG A 461 31.45 -21.50 8.81
N ASN A 462 32.17 -22.46 9.38
CA ASN A 462 33.42 -22.94 8.78
C ASN A 462 33.10 -23.83 7.59
N HIS A 463 33.45 -23.37 6.38
CA HIS A 463 33.17 -24.08 5.14
C HIS A 463 33.82 -25.46 5.09
N GLN A 464 35.08 -25.60 5.50
CA GLN A 464 35.76 -26.90 5.53
C GLN A 464 35.05 -27.89 6.46
N ARG A 465 34.64 -27.44 7.65
CA ARG A 465 33.87 -28.26 8.60
C ARG A 465 32.52 -28.67 8.04
N ARG A 466 31.87 -27.78 7.27
CA ARG A 466 30.63 -28.08 6.55
C ARG A 466 30.83 -29.19 5.53
N ILE A 467 31.85 -29.07 4.68
CA ILE A 467 32.16 -30.07 3.64
C ILE A 467 32.43 -31.44 4.26
N VAL A 468 33.29 -31.51 5.28
CA VAL A 468 33.60 -32.77 5.98
C VAL A 468 32.35 -33.43 6.56
N LEU A 469 31.48 -32.64 7.21
CA LEU A 469 30.19 -33.14 7.72
C LEU A 469 29.31 -33.68 6.60
N LEU A 470 29.14 -32.93 5.51
CA LEU A 470 28.25 -33.30 4.41
C LEU A 470 28.79 -34.50 3.63
N ASP A 471 30.10 -34.65 3.48
CA ASP A 471 30.73 -35.82 2.85
C ASP A 471 30.49 -37.06 3.70
N ALA A 472 30.72 -36.99 5.02
CA ALA A 472 30.46 -38.11 5.93
C ALA A 472 28.98 -38.53 5.92
N MET A 473 28.06 -37.56 5.88
CA MET A 473 26.62 -37.85 5.72
C MET A 473 26.29 -38.47 4.36
N ARG A 474 26.92 -38.00 3.29
CA ARG A 474 26.75 -38.55 1.93
C ARG A 474 27.20 -40.01 1.88
N ASP A 475 28.33 -40.33 2.50
CA ASP A 475 28.89 -41.68 2.51
C ASP A 475 28.01 -42.64 3.33
N ALA A 476 27.49 -42.19 4.49
CA ALA A 476 26.51 -42.95 5.26
C ALA A 476 25.23 -43.21 4.45
N TRP A 477 24.70 -42.18 3.77
CA TRP A 477 23.51 -42.34 2.95
C TRP A 477 23.74 -43.25 1.74
N ARG A 478 24.92 -43.19 1.11
CA ARG A 478 25.32 -44.12 0.05
C ARG A 478 25.28 -45.56 0.56
N ALA A 479 25.88 -45.84 1.71
CA ALA A 479 25.92 -47.18 2.30
C ALA A 479 24.51 -47.74 2.60
N ASP A 480 23.57 -46.89 3.03
CA ASP A 480 22.17 -47.29 3.22
C ASP A 480 21.50 -47.63 1.89
N LEU A 481 21.68 -46.81 0.86
CA LEU A 481 21.08 -47.03 -0.46
C LEU A 481 21.65 -48.27 -1.17
N GLU A 482 22.94 -48.54 -0.97
CA GLU A 482 23.60 -49.77 -1.45
C GLU A 482 23.03 -51.00 -0.76
N ARG A 483 22.78 -50.92 0.56
CA ARG A 483 22.13 -51.99 1.34
C ARG A 483 20.70 -52.25 0.90
N ASP A 484 19.98 -51.21 0.48
CA ASP A 484 18.65 -51.31 -0.13
C ASP A 484 18.68 -51.92 -1.55
N GLY A 485 19.87 -52.18 -2.11
CA GLY A 485 20.04 -52.79 -3.43
C GLY A 485 19.72 -51.86 -4.60
N LEU A 486 19.85 -50.54 -4.42
CA LEU A 486 19.66 -49.59 -5.52
C LEU A 486 20.82 -49.62 -6.52
N SER A 487 20.53 -49.32 -7.79
CA SER A 487 21.56 -49.13 -8.82
C SER A 487 22.37 -47.86 -8.61
N GLU A 488 23.63 -47.84 -9.07
CA GLU A 488 24.52 -46.66 -9.00
C GLU A 488 23.90 -45.39 -9.58
N GLU A 489 23.14 -45.50 -10.66
CA GLU A 489 22.43 -44.36 -11.26
C GLU A 489 21.40 -43.76 -10.29
N ARG A 490 20.61 -44.61 -9.62
CA ARG A 490 19.59 -44.17 -8.65
C ARG A 490 20.22 -43.64 -7.38
N ILE A 491 21.34 -44.22 -6.94
CA ILE A 491 22.15 -43.73 -5.81
C ILE A 491 22.63 -42.32 -6.13
N THR A 492 23.30 -42.14 -7.27
CA THR A 492 23.83 -40.84 -7.72
C THR A 492 22.72 -39.78 -7.78
N ALA A 493 21.57 -40.10 -8.38
CA ALA A 493 20.42 -39.19 -8.47
C ALA A 493 19.83 -38.82 -7.09
N ARG A 494 19.84 -39.72 -6.11
CA ARG A 494 19.39 -39.41 -4.74
C ARG A 494 20.40 -38.52 -4.01
N LEU A 495 21.69 -38.86 -4.08
CA LEU A 495 22.76 -38.10 -3.43
C LEU A 495 22.85 -36.66 -3.96
N ALA A 496 22.60 -36.45 -5.27
CA ALA A 496 22.56 -35.12 -5.88
C ALA A 496 21.56 -34.16 -5.23
N ARG A 497 20.51 -34.66 -4.56
CA ARG A 497 19.54 -33.82 -3.83
C ARG A 497 20.15 -33.11 -2.62
N GLY A 498 21.27 -33.62 -2.11
CA GLY A 498 22.03 -33.03 -1.01
C GLY A 498 22.89 -31.82 -1.43
N GLN A 499 23.12 -31.63 -2.73
CA GLN A 499 24.01 -30.59 -3.26
C GLN A 499 23.64 -29.18 -2.79
N LEU A 500 22.36 -28.91 -2.55
CA LEU A 500 21.88 -27.63 -2.01
C LEU A 500 22.63 -27.19 -0.74
N LEU A 501 22.95 -28.12 0.17
CA LEU A 501 23.61 -27.77 1.44
C LEU A 501 25.10 -27.47 1.26
N TYR A 502 25.71 -27.99 0.20
CA TYR A 502 27.08 -27.63 -0.20
C TYR A 502 27.10 -26.22 -0.78
N ASP A 503 26.15 -25.91 -1.65
CA ASP A 503 26.13 -24.67 -2.44
C ASP A 503 25.54 -23.46 -1.66
N ALA A 504 24.71 -23.72 -0.64
CA ALA A 504 24.10 -22.66 0.15
C ALA A 504 25.17 -21.76 0.81
N PRO A 505 25.05 -20.41 0.71
CA PRO A 505 25.96 -19.50 1.38
C PRO A 505 26.09 -19.81 2.89
N GLU A 506 24.96 -19.97 3.57
CA GLU A 506 24.90 -20.28 4.99
C GLU A 506 24.15 -21.58 5.27
N MET A 507 24.57 -22.30 6.31
CA MET A 507 23.96 -23.55 6.75
C MET A 507 23.75 -23.56 8.27
N VAL A 508 22.50 -23.78 8.68
CA VAL A 508 22.11 -23.90 10.08
C VAL A 508 21.47 -25.27 10.32
N ILE A 509 21.86 -25.95 11.39
CA ILE A 509 21.27 -27.22 11.81
C ILE A 509 20.42 -26.95 13.07
N PRO A 510 19.09 -27.11 13.03
CA PRO A 510 18.27 -27.18 14.23
C PRO A 510 18.55 -28.48 14.99
N PHE A 511 18.65 -28.39 16.31
CA PHE A 511 18.79 -29.52 17.23
C PHE A 511 17.70 -29.50 18.28
N LEU A 512 17.26 -30.69 18.65
CA LEU A 512 16.53 -30.96 19.88
C LEU A 512 17.53 -31.27 20.99
N VAL A 513 17.38 -30.62 22.14
CA VAL A 513 18.10 -30.92 23.38
C VAL A 513 17.11 -31.10 24.54
N PRO A 514 17.32 -32.05 25.47
CA PRO A 514 16.37 -32.33 26.56
C PRO A 514 16.49 -31.33 27.73
N GLU A 515 16.75 -30.04 27.46
CA GLU A 515 16.87 -29.03 28.52
C GLU A 515 15.51 -28.72 29.14
N GLY A 516 15.37 -29.08 30.41
CA GLY A 516 14.12 -28.93 31.17
C GLY A 516 13.13 -30.07 30.93
N ALA A 517 13.52 -31.12 30.21
CA ALA A 517 12.68 -32.30 30.02
C ALA A 517 12.42 -33.01 31.37
N HIS A 518 11.22 -33.54 31.53
CA HIS A 518 10.90 -34.41 32.65
C HIS A 518 11.49 -35.80 32.46
N ASP A 519 11.99 -36.39 33.55
CA ASP A 519 12.44 -37.78 33.58
C ASP A 519 11.27 -38.67 34.04
N TYR A 520 10.68 -39.40 33.09
CA TYR A 520 9.54 -40.27 33.36
C TYR A 520 10.01 -41.74 33.47
N PRO A 521 9.50 -42.50 34.46
CA PRO A 521 9.91 -43.90 34.64
C PRO A 521 9.34 -44.86 33.58
N ASP A 522 8.35 -44.42 32.80
CA ASP A 522 7.72 -45.22 31.75
C ASP A 522 8.01 -44.67 30.35
N GLU A 523 8.23 -45.60 29.43
CA GLU A 523 8.56 -45.35 28.03
C GLU A 523 7.50 -44.51 27.32
N ALA A 524 6.21 -44.73 27.63
CA ALA A 524 5.11 -44.01 27.00
C ALA A 524 5.17 -42.50 27.24
N ARG A 525 5.40 -42.06 28.48
CA ARG A 525 5.56 -40.63 28.79
C ARG A 525 6.90 -40.07 28.33
N GLN A 526 7.97 -40.87 28.36
CA GLN A 526 9.27 -40.47 27.81
C GLN A 526 9.17 -40.16 26.30
N ASP A 527 8.45 -41.00 25.56
CA ASP A 527 8.19 -40.82 24.13
C ASP A 527 7.28 -39.63 23.85
N ALA A 528 6.27 -39.42 24.69
CA ALA A 528 5.40 -38.25 24.61
C ALA A 528 6.19 -36.95 24.83
N GLU A 529 7.09 -36.91 25.81
CA GLU A 529 7.98 -35.77 26.09
C GLU A 529 8.89 -35.48 24.88
N ARG A 530 9.55 -36.52 24.34
CA ARG A 530 10.39 -36.40 23.13
C ARG A 530 9.60 -35.88 21.93
N THR A 531 8.36 -36.36 21.77
CA THR A 531 7.46 -35.91 20.69
C THR A 531 7.09 -34.44 20.86
N MET A 532 6.73 -34.03 22.08
CA MET A 532 6.41 -32.64 22.39
C MET A 532 7.60 -31.70 22.10
N PHE A 533 8.82 -32.10 22.48
CA PHE A 533 10.04 -31.34 22.18
C PHE A 533 10.31 -31.27 20.67
N THR A 534 10.05 -32.36 19.95
CA THR A 534 10.17 -32.42 18.48
C THR A 534 9.23 -31.42 17.79
N VAL A 535 7.97 -31.33 18.26
CA VAL A 535 7.00 -30.34 17.74
C VAL A 535 7.48 -28.91 17.99
N ALA A 536 8.04 -28.62 19.17
CA ALA A 536 8.58 -27.30 19.50
C ALA A 536 9.76 -26.90 18.58
N VAL A 537 10.66 -27.84 18.27
CA VAL A 537 11.74 -27.60 17.29
C VAL A 537 11.17 -27.35 15.90
N GLY A 538 10.16 -28.11 15.46
CA GLY A 538 9.48 -27.88 14.18
C GLY A 538 8.86 -26.47 14.09
N ALA A 539 8.24 -25.99 15.17
CA ALA A 539 7.71 -24.63 15.26
C ALA A 539 8.82 -23.57 15.12
N ALA A 540 9.94 -23.75 15.82
CA ALA A 540 11.09 -22.85 15.73
C ALA A 540 11.75 -22.87 14.34
N VAL A 541 11.81 -24.03 13.68
CA VAL A 541 12.27 -24.13 12.29
C VAL A 541 11.38 -23.28 11.38
N GLN A 542 10.06 -23.44 11.43
CA GLN A 542 9.15 -22.64 10.61
C GLN A 542 9.26 -21.13 10.92
N ALA A 543 9.46 -20.77 12.19
CA ALA A 543 9.68 -19.38 12.60
C ALA A 543 10.98 -18.82 11.99
N LEU A 544 12.09 -19.56 12.00
CA LEU A 544 13.34 -19.17 11.35
C LEU A 544 13.16 -18.95 9.85
N LEU A 545 12.52 -19.89 9.14
CA LEU A 545 12.31 -19.78 7.69
C LEU A 545 11.47 -18.54 7.34
N THR A 546 10.49 -18.22 8.19
CA THR A 546 9.61 -17.04 8.00
C THR A 546 10.35 -15.74 8.31
N ALA A 547 11.15 -15.71 9.39
CA ALA A 547 11.97 -14.56 9.78
C ALA A 547 13.01 -14.21 8.70
N LEU A 548 13.63 -15.22 8.07
CA LEU A 548 14.53 -15.03 6.92
C LEU A 548 13.77 -14.47 5.71
N ALA A 549 12.61 -15.04 5.38
CA ALA A 549 11.81 -14.59 4.24
C ALA A 549 11.31 -13.13 4.40
N ALA A 550 10.97 -12.71 5.62
CA ALA A 550 10.60 -11.33 5.93
C ALA A 550 11.73 -10.31 5.67
N ARG A 551 12.99 -10.78 5.62
CA ARG A 551 14.19 -10.00 5.29
C ARG A 551 14.62 -10.13 3.82
N GLY A 552 13.82 -10.81 3.00
CA GLY A 552 14.16 -11.12 1.61
C GLY A 552 15.22 -12.22 1.47
N ILE A 553 15.53 -12.95 2.54
CA ILE A 553 16.51 -14.05 2.54
C ILE A 553 15.78 -15.36 2.28
N GLY A 554 16.23 -16.10 1.27
CA GLY A 554 15.73 -17.42 0.94
C GLY A 554 16.22 -18.49 1.90
N SER A 555 15.45 -19.55 2.06
CA SER A 555 15.85 -20.70 2.87
C SER A 555 15.23 -22.00 2.40
N CYS A 556 15.85 -23.12 2.77
CA CYS A 556 15.33 -24.46 2.52
C CYS A 556 15.71 -25.42 3.63
N TRP A 557 14.70 -25.90 4.37
CA TRP A 557 14.86 -27.00 5.30
C TRP A 557 14.84 -28.35 4.56
N ILE A 558 15.79 -29.22 4.91
CA ILE A 558 15.95 -30.58 4.40
C ILE A 558 16.13 -31.51 5.61
N GLY A 559 15.40 -32.62 5.66
CA GLY A 559 15.48 -33.58 6.77
C GLY A 559 16.74 -34.46 6.82
N SER A 560 17.79 -34.15 6.04
CA SER A 560 18.93 -35.06 5.80
C SER A 560 19.68 -35.49 7.07
N THR A 561 19.92 -34.56 8.00
CA THR A 561 20.67 -34.85 9.24
C THR A 561 19.93 -35.79 10.19
N ILE A 562 18.60 -35.92 10.08
CA ILE A 562 17.80 -36.84 10.91
C ILE A 562 18.19 -38.29 10.63
N PHE A 563 18.51 -38.62 9.38
CA PHE A 563 18.89 -39.97 8.95
C PHE A 563 20.35 -40.32 9.24
N ALA A 564 21.15 -39.35 9.69
CA ALA A 564 22.58 -39.52 9.96
C ALA A 564 22.95 -38.91 11.32
N ALA A 565 22.09 -39.08 12.34
CA ALA A 565 22.21 -38.37 13.61
C ALA A 565 23.52 -38.64 14.35
N ASP A 566 23.99 -39.89 14.38
CA ASP A 566 25.29 -40.26 14.98
C ASP A 566 26.45 -39.58 14.27
N VAL A 567 26.48 -39.66 12.93
CA VAL A 567 27.50 -38.99 12.10
C VAL A 567 27.55 -37.49 12.39
N VAL A 568 26.38 -36.84 12.48
CA VAL A 568 26.31 -35.40 12.76
C VAL A 568 26.87 -35.08 14.15
N ARG A 569 26.55 -35.88 15.17
CA ARG A 569 27.09 -35.68 16.51
C ARG A 569 28.61 -35.87 16.54
N ASP A 570 29.10 -36.95 15.95
CA ASP A 570 30.53 -37.29 15.93
C ASP A 570 31.34 -36.21 15.22
N GLN A 571 30.91 -35.80 14.02
CA GLN A 571 31.60 -34.76 13.23
C GLN A 571 31.53 -33.38 13.89
N LEU A 572 30.51 -33.12 14.72
CA LEU A 572 30.36 -31.86 15.43
C LEU A 572 30.89 -31.89 16.87
N GLY A 573 31.31 -33.04 17.38
CA GLY A 573 31.74 -33.22 18.77
C GLY A 573 30.64 -32.92 19.78
N LEU A 574 29.40 -33.33 19.49
CA LEU A 574 28.22 -33.08 20.33
C LEU A 574 27.94 -34.27 21.26
N GLU A 575 27.33 -33.98 22.41
CA GLU A 575 26.85 -35.01 23.34
C GLU A 575 25.74 -35.86 22.71
N GLY A 576 25.58 -37.11 23.18
CA GLY A 576 24.56 -38.04 22.70
C GLY A 576 23.12 -37.54 22.83
N SER A 577 22.87 -36.58 23.73
CA SER A 577 21.57 -35.96 23.96
C SER A 577 21.13 -34.97 22.87
N TRP A 578 22.04 -34.55 21.98
CA TRP A 578 21.73 -33.66 20.87
C TRP A 578 21.17 -34.45 19.69
N ALA A 579 19.93 -34.19 19.32
CA ALA A 579 19.29 -34.81 18.16
C ALA A 579 19.15 -33.78 17.03
N PRO A 580 19.81 -33.95 15.87
CA PRO A 580 19.65 -33.06 14.73
C PRO A 580 18.28 -33.22 14.08
N MET A 581 17.66 -32.09 13.71
CA MET A 581 16.27 -32.01 13.23
C MET A 581 16.19 -31.46 11.79
N GLY A 582 17.11 -31.92 10.93
CA GLY A 582 17.29 -31.43 9.56
C GLY A 582 18.41 -30.40 9.44
N ALA A 583 18.56 -29.83 8.26
CA ALA A 583 19.50 -28.76 7.96
C ALA A 583 18.81 -27.70 7.10
N ILE A 584 19.20 -26.44 7.27
CA ILE A 584 18.61 -25.29 6.60
C ILE A 584 19.71 -24.60 5.80
N GLY A 585 19.61 -24.67 4.47
CA GLY A 585 20.38 -23.81 3.57
C GLY A 585 19.77 -22.41 3.53
N ILE A 586 20.60 -21.38 3.59
CA ILE A 586 20.21 -19.97 3.69
C ILE A 586 21.03 -19.14 2.68
N GLY A 587 20.36 -18.28 1.92
CA GLY A 587 20.98 -17.44 0.90
C GLY A 587 19.98 -16.53 0.22
N TYR A 588 20.45 -15.51 -0.51
CA TYR A 588 19.56 -14.72 -1.36
C TYR A 588 19.12 -15.57 -2.56
N PRO A 589 17.81 -15.62 -2.90
CA PRO A 589 17.34 -16.41 -4.03
C PRO A 589 17.75 -15.78 -5.35
N THR A 590 17.97 -16.60 -6.39
CA THR A 590 18.24 -16.12 -7.76
C THR A 590 17.05 -15.39 -8.37
N GLU A 591 15.83 -15.75 -7.95
CA GLU A 591 14.58 -15.07 -8.29
C GLU A 591 13.96 -14.39 -7.06
N PRO A 592 13.37 -13.19 -7.18
CA PRO A 592 12.71 -12.53 -6.06
C PRO A 592 11.62 -13.39 -5.41
N LEU A 593 11.52 -13.35 -4.07
CA LEU A 593 10.48 -14.06 -3.33
C LEU A 593 9.08 -13.49 -3.66
N SER A 594 8.19 -14.36 -4.12
CA SER A 594 6.77 -14.06 -4.32
C SER A 594 5.90 -14.56 -3.17
N THR A 595 4.69 -14.01 -3.02
CA THR A 595 3.69 -14.49 -2.05
C THR A 595 2.99 -15.75 -2.57
N ARG A 596 2.69 -16.70 -1.68
CA ARG A 596 1.92 -17.92 -1.99
C ARG A 596 0.43 -17.61 -1.90
N ALA A 597 -0.36 -18.22 -2.77
CA ALA A 597 -1.80 -18.33 -2.53
C ALA A 597 -2.05 -19.31 -1.36
N PRO A 598 -2.89 -18.95 -0.37
CA PRO A 598 -3.37 -19.91 0.62
C PRO A 598 -4.07 -21.10 -0.04
N ARG A 599 -4.00 -22.27 0.59
CA ARG A 599 -4.72 -23.46 0.13
C ARG A 599 -6.17 -23.43 0.59
N ASP A 600 -7.04 -24.10 -0.17
CA ASP A 600 -8.38 -24.44 0.29
C ASP A 600 -8.30 -25.39 1.49
N THR A 601 -9.17 -25.17 2.48
CA THR A 601 -9.23 -25.93 3.73
C THR A 601 -10.24 -27.07 3.68
N HIS A 602 -10.99 -27.23 2.59
CA HIS A 602 -11.97 -28.31 2.45
C HIS A 602 -11.34 -29.71 2.69
N GLY A 603 -11.83 -30.42 3.72
CA GLY A 603 -11.32 -31.73 4.13
C GLY A 603 -9.95 -31.72 4.83
N LEU A 604 -9.43 -30.53 5.18
CA LEU A 604 -8.18 -30.35 5.94
C LEU A 604 -8.42 -29.68 7.30
N LEU A 605 -9.58 -29.05 7.49
CA LEU A 605 -10.04 -28.47 8.76
C LEU A 605 -11.34 -29.17 9.18
N GLU A 606 -11.27 -29.90 10.28
CA GLU A 606 -12.41 -30.58 10.88
C GLU A 606 -12.98 -29.73 12.03
N GLU A 607 -14.30 -29.51 12.04
CA GLU A 607 -15.02 -28.79 13.10
C GLU A 607 -15.79 -29.81 13.96
N TRP A 608 -15.47 -29.86 15.25
CA TRP A 608 -16.05 -30.80 16.22
C TRP A 608 -16.99 -30.12 17.21
#